data_AF-A0A1V5BLG6-F1
#
_entry.id   AF-A0A1V5BLG6-F1
#
_cell.length_a   1.000
_cell.length_b   1.000
_cell.length_c   1.000
_cell.angle_alpha   90.00
_cell.angle_beta   90.00
_cell.angle_gamma   90.00
#
_symmetry.space_group_name_H-M   'P 1'
#
loop_
_entity.id
_entity.type
_entity.pdbx_description
1 polymer ?
#
loop_
_entity_poly.entity_id
_entity_poly.type
_entity_poly.pdbx_seq_one_letter_code
_entity_poly.pdbx_strand_id
1 'polypeptide(L)' 'MELLKEIVFYLLSSGVGILLIISSYFIEEQGKNLTKITKIFGAMLFILGLVLLVVSVMGKLITIIFHTL' A
#
# COMPACT_ATOMS: atom_id res chain seq x y z
N MET A 1 -10.64 2.60 18.22
CA MET A 1 -9.48 1.68 18.07
C MET A 1 -9.43 1.01 16.70
N GLU A 2 -10.56 0.67 16.09
CA GLU A 2 -10.57 -0.05 14.79
C GLU A 2 -10.00 0.77 13.61
N LEU A 3 -10.30 2.07 13.49
CA LEU A 3 -9.76 2.92 12.42
C LEU A 3 -8.22 2.93 12.43
N LEU A 4 -7.61 3.10 13.61
CA LEU A 4 -6.15 3.11 13.74
C LEU A 4 -5.56 1.78 13.31
N LYS A 5 -6.22 0.66 13.65
CA LYS A 5 -5.79 -0.69 13.25
C LYS A 5 -5.87 -0.87 11.72
N GLU A 6 -6.94 -0.40 11.07
CA GLU A 6 -7.06 -0.42 9.61
C GLU A 6 -5.99 0.43 8.93
N ILE A 7 -5.78 1.66 9.40
CA ILE A 7 -4.74 2.56 8.88
C ILE A 7 -3.37 1.91 8.98
N VAL A 8 -3.03 1.33 10.14
CA VAL A 8 -1.76 0.62 10.34
C VAL A 8 -1.66 -0.59 9.41
N PHE A 9 -2.75 -1.34 9.22
CA PHE A 9 -2.74 -2.49 8.30
C PHE A 9 -2.50 -2.09 6.84
N TYR A 10 -3.13 -1.01 6.36
CA TYR A 10 -2.92 -0.52 5.01
C TYR A 10 -1.54 0.13 4.82
N LEU A 11 -1.01 0.80 5.84
CA LEU A 11 0.37 1.30 5.85
C LEU A 11 1.38 0.15 5.79
N LEU A 12 1.18 -0.93 6.56
CA LEU A 12 2.02 -2.12 6.50
C LEU A 12 1.96 -2.77 5.11
N SER A 13 0.77 -2.87 4.52
CA SER A 13 0.58 -3.40 3.16
C SER A 13 1.33 -2.55 2.11
N SER A 14 1.28 -1.23 2.24
CA SER A 14 2.06 -0.30 1.42
C SER A 14 3.57 -0.46 1.65
N GLY A 15 3.98 -0.67 2.90
CA GLY A 15 5.36 -0.96 3.30
C GLY A 15 5.92 -2.24 2.67
N VAL A 16 5.11 -3.29 2.51
CA VAL A 16 5.51 -4.50 1.77
C VAL A 16 5.82 -4.19 0.30
N GLY A 17 5.03 -3.30 -0.33
CA GLY A 17 5.32 -2.81 -1.68
C GLY A 17 6.67 -2.10 -1.78
N ILE A 18 6.97 -1.21 -0.82
CA ILE A 18 8.28 -0.54 -0.73
C ILE A 18 9.41 -1.54 -0.53
N LEU A 19 9.23 -2.53 0.36
CA LEU A 19 10.24 -3.56 0.61
C LEU A 19 10.55 -4.36 -0.66
N LEU A 20 9.55 -4.67 -1.47
CA LEU A 20 9.76 -5.33 -2.77
C LEU A 20 10.53 -4.45 -3.76
N ILE A 21 10.23 -3.15 -3.80
CA ILE A 21 10.98 -2.20 -4.64
C ILE A 21 12.43 -2.11 -4.17
N ILE A 22 12.68 -2.02 -2.87
CA ILE A 22 14.04 -1.97 -2.32
C ILE A 22 14.76 -3.30 -2.55
N SER A 23 14.10 -4.44 -2.31
CA SER A 23 14.68 -5.76 -2.55
C SER A 23 15.04 -5.98 -4.02
N SER A 24 14.34 -5.31 -4.95
CA SER A 24 14.66 -5.37 -6.38
C SER A 24 16.07 -4.89 -6.72
N TYR A 25 16.65 -4.00 -5.91
CA TYR A 25 18.05 -3.55 -6.08
C TYR A 25 19.05 -4.63 -5.69
N PHE A 26 18.71 -5.52 -4.75
CA PHE A 26 19.60 -6.62 -4.32
C PHE A 26 19.61 -7.80 -5.30
N ILE A 27 18.59 -7.92 -6.16
CA ILE A 27 18.46 -8.98 -7.18
C ILE A 27 18.79 -8.47 -8.58
N GLU A 28 19.36 -7.28 -8.71
CA GLU A 28 19.67 -6.65 -10.00
C GLU A 28 20.62 -7.51 -10.86
N GLU A 29 21.48 -8.30 -10.21
CA GLU A 29 22.38 -9.27 -10.85
C GLU A 29 21.71 -10.57 -11.30
N GLN A 30 20.53 -10.92 -10.74
CA GLN A 30 19.83 -12.17 -11.06
C GLN A 30 19.04 -12.11 -12.38
N GLY A 31 18.93 -10.92 -12.98
CA GLY A 31 18.37 -10.74 -14.32
C GLY A 31 17.49 -9.50 -14.45
N LYS A 32 17.65 -8.82 -15.59
CA LYS A 32 16.91 -7.57 -15.92
C LYS A 32 15.39 -7.76 -15.90
N ASN A 33 14.90 -8.91 -16.37
CA ASN A 33 13.46 -9.20 -16.39
C ASN A 33 12.89 -9.41 -14.99
N LEU A 34 13.61 -10.16 -14.13
CA LEU A 34 13.18 -10.41 -12.75
C LEU A 34 13.14 -9.10 -11.96
N THR A 35 14.18 -8.27 -12.07
CA THR A 35 14.24 -6.94 -11.46
C THR A 35 13.06 -6.05 -11.89
N LYS A 36 12.73 -6.06 -13.19
CA LYS A 36 11.62 -5.30 -13.73
C LYS A 36 10.28 -5.78 -13.17
N ILE A 37 10.06 -7.09 -13.09
CA ILE A 37 8.83 -7.68 -12.53
C ILE A 37 8.69 -7.31 -11.04
N THR A 38 9.76 -7.44 -10.25
CA THR A 38 9.73 -7.11 -8.82
C THR A 38 9.44 -5.63 -8.58
N LYS A 39 10.00 -4.71 -9.38
CA LYS A 39 9.68 -3.28 -9.31
C LYS A 39 8.21 -3.00 -9.63
N ILE A 40 7.66 -3.66 -10.67
CA ILE A 40 6.26 -3.50 -11.06
C ILE A 40 5.32 -4.01 -9.96
N PHE A 41 5.56 -5.22 -9.44
CA PHE A 41 4.75 -5.81 -8.36
C PHE A 41 4.84 -4.99 -7.07
N GLY A 42 6.04 -4.52 -6.70
CA GLY A 42 6.21 -3.66 -5.54
C GLY A 42 5.46 -2.33 -5.68
N ALA A 43 5.50 -1.70 -6.86
CA ALA A 43 4.74 -0.48 -7.15
C ALA A 43 3.23 -0.72 -7.11
N MET A 44 2.74 -1.84 -7.66
CA MET A 44 1.33 -2.21 -7.61
C MET A 44 0.85 -2.39 -6.16
N LEU A 45 1.61 -3.13 -5.33
CA LEU A 45 1.27 -3.34 -3.92
C LEU A 45 1.30 -2.04 -3.11
N PHE A 46 2.27 -1.17 -3.38
CA PHE A 46 2.36 0.15 -2.76
C PHE A 46 1.12 1.00 -3.07
N ILE A 47 0.75 1.11 -4.35
CA ILE A 47 -0.42 1.89 -4.79
C ILE A 47 -1.70 1.29 -4.21
N LEU A 48 -1.86 -0.03 -4.25
CA LEU A 48 -3.05 -0.71 -3.74
C LEU A 48 -3.23 -0.46 -2.23
N GLY A 49 -2.15 -0.55 -1.46
CA GLY A 49 -2.17 -0.24 -0.02
C GLY A 49 -2.58 1.22 0.26
N LEU A 50 -2.04 2.17 -0.51
CA LEU A 50 -2.40 3.59 -0.37
C LEU A 50 -3.86 3.87 -0.78
N VAL A 51 -4.34 3.28 -1.87
CA VAL A 51 -5.73 3.45 -2.32
C VAL A 51 -6.69 2.94 -1.26
N LEU A 52 -6.44 1.76 -0.70
CA LEU A 52 -7.28 1.21 0.36
C LEU A 52 -7.28 2.10 1.61
N LEU A 53 -6.13 2.68 1.97
CA LEU A 53 -6.03 3.65 3.06
C LEU A 53 -6.88 4.89 2.79
N VAL A 54 -6.78 5.48 1.59
CA VAL A 54 -7.58 6.66 1.21
C VAL A 54 -9.07 6.33 1.22
N VAL A 55 -9.48 5.21 0.64
CA VAL A 55 -10.89 4.77 0.62
C VAL A 55 -11.42 4.55 2.03
N SER A 56 -10.64 3.91 2.91
CA SER A 56 -11.03 3.70 4.31
C SER A 56 -11.24 5.02 5.06
N VAL A 57 -10.30 5.98 4.92
CA VAL A 57 -10.40 7.30 5.54
C VAL A 57 -11.58 8.09 5.00
N MET A 58 -11.78 8.10 3.68
CA MET A 58 -12.89 8.80 3.03
C MET A 58 -14.24 8.19 3.40
N GLY A 59 -14.35 6.86 3.46
CA GLY A 59 -15.56 6.17 3.88
C GLY A 59 -16.00 6.61 5.27
N LYS A 60 -15.08 6.66 6.24
CA LYS A 60 -15.40 7.10 7.62
C LYS A 60 -15.71 8.60 7.69
N LEU A 61 -15.00 9.44 6.93
CA LEU A 61 -15.31 10.87 6.84
C LEU A 61 -16.74 11.10 6.35
N ILE A 62 -17.15 10.40 5.30
CA ILE A 62 -18.53 10.46 4.78
C ILE A 62 -19.52 9.99 5.85
N THR A 63 -19.26 8.88 6.53
CA THR A 63 -20.13 8.40 7.62
C THR A 63 -20.27 9.44 8.73
N ILE A 64 -19.19 10.10 9.14
CA ILE A 64 -19.25 11.15 10.17
C ILE A 64 -20.07 12.34 9.68
N ILE A 65 -19.83 12.82 8.45
CA ILE A 65 -20.54 13.97 7.89
C ILE A 65 -22.04 13.68 7.78
N PHE A 66 -22.43 12.52 7.27
CA PHE A 66 -23.84 12.15 7.07
C PHE A 66 -24.54 11.67 8.34
N HIS A 67 -23.82 11.14 9.33
CA HIS A 67 -24.44 10.74 10.60
C HIS A 67 -24.67 11.95 11.53
N THR A 68 -23.97 13.06 11.32
CA THR A 68 -24.10 14.29 12.12
C THR A 68 -25.16 15.26 11.56
N LEU A 69 -25.73 14.98 10.37
CA LEU A 69 -26.81 15.74 9.74
C LEU A 69 -28.18 15.12 10.05
#